data_AF-A0AAD5K0H9-F1
#
_entry.id   AF-A0AAD5K0H9-F1
#
_cell.length_a   1.000
_cell.length_b   1.000
_cell.length_c   1.000
_cell.angle_alpha   90.00
_cell.angle_beta   90.00
_cell.angle_gamma   90.00
#
_symmetry.space_group_name_H-M   'P 1'
#
loop_
_entity.id
_entity.type
_entity.pdbx_description
1 polymer ?
#
loop_
_entity_poly.entity_id
_entity_poly.type
_entity_poly.pdbx_seq_one_letter_code
_entity_poly.pdbx_strand_id
1 'polypeptide(L)'
;MMYVLTEQYAKPTLANSLQALEEKNLVVIVERVLKLSTTAVVIWLLMFYALFHAFLNMLAEVLRFGDRTFYLAWWNSGNLATYWRLWNRPVYLFFKRHVYIPSVQRGMSPAICQLLVFLASAVLHEVMVGIPTHAITGFAFWGMFGQIPLIAFTRALEKWRGKDSALGNTIFWITFCVVGQPTIALLYYYQWAATHKGMIPP
;
A
#
# COMPACT_ATOMS: atom_id res chain seq x y z
N MET A 1 20.08 5.39 -3.94
CA MET A 1 19.55 4.02 -4.15
C MET A 1 18.15 4.00 -4.74
N MET A 2 17.11 4.57 -4.09
CA MET A 2 15.74 4.56 -4.64
C MET A 2 15.62 5.17 -6.05
N TYR A 3 16.32 6.28 -6.31
CA TYR A 3 16.39 6.89 -7.65
C TYR A 3 16.97 5.92 -8.70
N VAL A 4 18.07 5.24 -8.37
CA VAL A 4 18.71 4.26 -9.26
C VAL A 4 17.77 3.09 -9.55
N LEU A 5 17.09 2.56 -8.52
CA LEU A 5 16.11 1.48 -8.71
C LEU A 5 14.93 1.93 -9.60
N THR A 6 14.49 3.18 -9.45
CA THR A 6 13.39 3.73 -10.23
C THR A 6 13.80 3.90 -11.70
N GLU A 7 14.92 4.58 -11.97
CA GLU A 7 15.36 4.86 -13.33
C GLU A 7 15.88 3.62 -14.08
N GLN A 8 16.62 2.73 -13.41
CA GLN A 8 17.28 1.60 -14.07
C GLN A 8 16.39 0.36 -14.16
N TYR A 9 15.40 0.20 -13.27
CA TYR A 9 14.58 -1.02 -13.22
C TYR A 9 13.08 -0.73 -13.38
N ALA A 10 12.50 0.17 -12.58
CA ALA A 10 11.07 0.40 -12.60
C ALA A 10 10.61 1.03 -13.93
N LYS A 11 11.22 2.14 -14.34
CA LYS A 11 10.88 2.89 -15.55
C LYS A 11 10.98 2.07 -16.85
N PRO A 12 12.09 1.34 -17.15
CA PRO A 12 12.15 0.52 -18.35
C PRO A 12 11.15 -0.65 -18.30
N THR A 13 10.91 -1.25 -17.13
CA THR A 13 9.91 -2.31 -16.99
C THR A 13 8.51 -1.78 -17.28
N LEU A 14 8.18 -0.60 -16.76
CA LEU A 14 6.89 0.06 -16.97
C LEU A 14 6.68 0.47 -18.44
N ALA A 15 7.69 1.06 -19.09
CA ALA A 15 7.65 1.41 -20.51
C ALA A 15 7.39 0.17 -21.40
N ASN A 16 8.14 -0.91 -21.17
CA ASN A 16 7.96 -2.19 -21.88
C ASN A 16 6.64 -2.91 -21.56
N SER A 17 5.89 -2.44 -20.56
CA SER A 17 4.60 -3.02 -20.19
C SER A 17 3.42 -2.32 -20.86
N LEU A 18 3.62 -1.13 -21.44
CA LEU A 18 2.55 -0.37 -22.10
C LEU A 18 1.97 -1.14 -23.28
N GLN A 19 2.82 -1.69 -24.14
CA GLN A 19 2.38 -2.49 -25.29
C GLN A 19 1.58 -3.72 -24.86
N ALA A 20 2.03 -4.43 -23.81
CA ALA A 20 1.33 -5.60 -23.30
C ALA A 20 -0.07 -5.28 -22.73
N LEU A 21 -0.25 -4.09 -22.16
CA LEU A 21 -1.54 -3.60 -21.69
C LEU A 21 -2.46 -3.22 -22.86
N GLU A 22 -1.92 -2.61 -23.92
CA GLU A 22 -2.68 -2.28 -25.13
C GLU A 22 -3.15 -3.54 -25.87
N GLU A 23 -2.29 -4.56 -25.97
CA GLU A 23 -2.61 -5.86 -26.59
C GLU A 23 -3.47 -6.78 -25.70
N LYS A 24 -3.74 -6.36 -24.44
CA LYS A 24 -4.52 -7.12 -23.43
C LYS A 24 -4.01 -8.54 -23.20
N ASN A 25 -2.71 -8.78 -23.38
CA ASN A 25 -2.11 -10.09 -23.19
C ASN A 25 -1.88 -10.36 -21.70
N LEU A 26 -2.82 -11.05 -21.07
CA LEU A 26 -2.82 -11.31 -19.62
C LEU A 26 -1.56 -12.04 -19.13
N VAL A 27 -1.02 -12.98 -19.92
CA VAL A 27 0.18 -13.73 -19.53
C VAL A 27 1.38 -12.80 -19.42
N VAL A 28 1.55 -11.92 -20.41
CA VAL A 28 2.64 -10.95 -20.43
C VAL A 28 2.44 -9.89 -19.33
N ILE A 29 1.21 -9.45 -19.07
CA ILE A 29 0.91 -8.52 -17.97
C ILE A 29 1.30 -9.13 -16.62
N VAL A 30 0.95 -10.39 -16.36
CA VAL A 30 1.33 -11.08 -15.12
C VAL A 30 2.85 -11.21 -15.01
N GLU A 31 3.53 -11.60 -16.09
CA GLU A 31 5.01 -11.67 -16.13
C GLU A 31 5.64 -10.30 -15.81
N ARG A 32 5.09 -9.21 -16.37
CA ARG A 32 5.59 -7.85 -16.14
C ARG A 32 5.34 -7.37 -14.71
N VAL A 33 4.18 -7.65 -14.14
CA VAL A 33 3.88 -7.36 -12.72
C VAL A 33 4.85 -8.13 -11.81
N LEU A 34 5.15 -9.39 -12.11
CA LEU A 34 6.13 -10.17 -11.36
C LEU A 34 7.55 -9.58 -11.45
N LYS A 35 7.99 -9.13 -12.63
CA LYS A 35 9.29 -8.44 -12.76
C LYS A 35 9.32 -7.12 -11.98
N LEU A 36 8.23 -6.36 -12.00
CA LEU A 36 8.10 -5.11 -11.27
C LEU A 36 8.05 -5.33 -9.75
N SER A 37 7.46 -6.44 -9.29
CA SER A 37 7.24 -6.76 -7.87
C SER A 37 8.51 -6.68 -7.02
N THR A 38 9.62 -7.26 -7.50
CA THR A 38 10.90 -7.26 -6.80
C THR A 38 11.46 -5.86 -6.65
N THR A 39 11.39 -5.05 -7.70
CA THR A 39 11.86 -3.65 -7.64
C THR A 39 10.96 -2.81 -6.73
N ALA A 40 9.64 -2.99 -6.85
CA ALA A 40 8.65 -2.28 -6.07
C ALA A 40 8.81 -2.55 -4.57
N VAL A 41 9.00 -3.81 -4.15
CA VAL A 41 9.16 -4.14 -2.73
C VAL A 41 10.42 -3.51 -2.14
N VAL A 42 11.53 -3.50 -2.87
CA VAL A 42 12.79 -2.91 -2.40
C VAL A 42 12.66 -1.38 -2.27
N ILE A 43 12.09 -0.71 -3.27
CA ILE A 43 11.84 0.73 -3.21
C ILE A 43 10.96 1.06 -2.00
N TRP A 44 9.90 0.29 -1.79
CA TRP A 44 8.96 0.54 -0.71
C TRP A 44 9.59 0.31 0.68
N LEU A 45 10.40 -0.73 0.86
CA LEU A 45 11.13 -0.97 2.12
C LEU A 45 12.17 0.13 2.39
N LEU A 46 12.84 0.62 1.35
CA LEU A 46 13.77 1.76 1.47
C LEU A 46 13.02 3.04 1.83
N MET A 47 11.86 3.30 1.22
CA MET A 47 11.00 4.44 1.54
C MET A 47 10.52 4.35 2.99
N PHE A 48 10.08 3.17 3.43
CA PHE A 48 9.67 2.93 4.81
C PHE A 48 10.78 3.33 5.78
N TYR A 49 11.98 2.78 5.57
CA TYR A 49 13.11 3.03 6.43
C TYR A 49 13.52 4.50 6.41
N ALA A 50 13.62 5.11 5.22
CA ALA A 50 13.99 6.51 5.08
C ALA A 50 12.99 7.45 5.79
N LEU A 51 11.69 7.18 5.68
CA LEU A 51 10.66 8.03 6.26
C LEU A 51 10.43 7.72 7.75
N PHE A 52 9.98 6.51 8.08
CA PHE A 52 9.53 6.17 9.42
C PHE A 52 10.66 5.93 10.41
N HIS A 53 11.78 5.37 9.95
CA HIS A 53 12.93 5.14 10.81
C HIS A 53 13.86 6.34 10.83
N ALA A 54 14.44 6.75 9.70
CA ALA A 54 15.46 7.80 9.69
C ALA A 54 14.87 9.20 9.88
N PHE A 55 13.97 9.63 9.00
CA PHE A 55 13.47 11.01 8.98
C PHE A 55 12.64 11.37 10.22
N LEU A 56 11.66 10.54 10.61
CA LEU A 56 10.84 10.83 11.79
C LEU A 56 11.64 10.79 13.10
N ASN A 57 12.64 9.92 13.24
CA ASN A 57 13.51 9.95 14.43
C ASN A 57 14.43 11.16 14.43
N MET A 58 15.00 11.55 13.28
CA MET A 58 15.77 12.79 13.15
C MET A 58 14.90 13.99 13.55
N LEU A 59 13.67 14.08 13.03
CA LEU A 59 12.74 15.15 13.37
C LEU A 59 12.38 15.13 14.86
N ALA A 60 12.17 13.95 15.45
CA ALA A 60 11.90 13.80 16.87
C ALA A 60 13.08 14.27 17.73
N GLU A 61 14.32 14.02 17.32
CA GLU A 61 15.50 14.53 18.02
C GLU A 61 15.57 16.06 17.97
N VAL A 62 15.39 16.65 16.77
CA VAL A 62 15.40 18.11 16.56
C VAL A 62 14.30 18.79 17.39
N LEU A 63 13.10 18.19 17.44
CA LEU A 63 11.96 18.72 18.19
C LEU A 63 11.97 18.33 19.67
N ARG A 64 12.97 17.56 20.14
CA ARG A 64 13.02 16.98 21.49
C ARG A 64 11.75 16.20 21.85
N PHE A 65 11.18 15.52 20.86
CA PHE A 65 9.98 14.72 21.00
C PHE A 65 10.33 13.32 21.55
N GLY A 66 9.71 12.97 22.67
CA GLY A 66 10.01 11.73 23.39
C GLY A 66 9.34 10.46 22.85
N ASP A 67 8.17 10.57 22.22
CA ASP A 67 7.48 9.38 21.67
C ASP A 67 7.99 9.06 20.26
N ARG A 68 8.85 8.04 20.17
CA ARG A 68 9.47 7.62 18.90
C ARG A 68 8.81 6.36 18.33
N THR A 69 7.62 6.01 18.82
CA THR A 69 6.95 4.76 18.45
C THR A 69 6.16 4.91 17.13
N PHE A 70 6.86 5.26 16.05
CA PHE A 70 6.26 5.51 14.73
C PHE A 70 5.77 4.24 14.03
N TYR A 71 6.39 3.09 14.34
CA TYR A 71 6.01 1.77 13.84
C TYR A 71 6.34 0.70 14.88
N LEU A 72 5.81 -0.51 14.70
CA LEU A 72 6.14 -1.72 15.46
C LEU A 72 6.53 -2.84 14.49
N ALA A 73 6.77 -4.07 14.99
CA ALA A 73 7.18 -5.22 14.19
C ALA A 73 6.07 -5.72 13.22
N TRP A 74 5.73 -4.90 12.23
CA TRP A 74 4.67 -5.13 11.27
C TRP A 74 4.99 -6.26 10.29
N TRP A 75 6.28 -6.51 10.03
CA TRP A 75 6.76 -7.56 9.11
C TRP A 75 6.45 -8.97 9.60
N ASN A 76 6.29 -9.15 10.91
CA ASN A 76 5.92 -10.43 11.56
C ASN A 76 4.41 -10.51 11.86
N SER A 77 3.59 -9.67 11.24
CA SER A 77 2.14 -9.70 11.49
C SER A 77 1.53 -11.01 10.98
N GLY A 78 0.83 -11.73 11.86
CA GLY A 78 0.13 -12.97 11.51
C GLY A 78 -1.16 -12.77 10.70
N ASN A 79 -1.68 -11.54 10.63
CA ASN A 79 -2.83 -11.19 9.78
C ASN A 79 -2.74 -9.74 9.30
N LEU A 80 -3.51 -9.43 8.25
CA LEU A 80 -3.47 -8.13 7.59
C LEU A 80 -4.03 -7.00 8.46
N ALA A 81 -4.99 -7.26 9.33
CA ALA A 81 -5.49 -6.24 10.26
C ALA A 81 -4.45 -5.83 11.31
N THR A 82 -3.58 -6.76 11.74
CA THR A 82 -2.47 -6.44 12.64
C THR A 82 -1.43 -5.62 11.91
N TYR A 83 -1.08 -5.97 10.67
CA TYR A 83 -0.17 -5.19 9.83
C TYR A 83 -0.58 -3.71 9.76
N TRP A 84 -1.83 -3.41 9.39
CA TRP A 84 -2.30 -2.02 9.26
C TRP A 84 -2.25 -1.20 10.56
N ARG A 85 -2.23 -1.86 11.72
CA ARG A 85 -2.09 -1.21 13.04
C ARG A 85 -0.65 -0.94 13.44
N LEU A 86 0.29 -1.75 12.94
CA LEU A 86 1.70 -1.73 13.34
C LEU A 86 2.59 -0.95 12.38
N TRP A 87 2.24 -0.91 11.08
CA TRP A 87 3.03 -0.28 10.02
C TRP A 87 3.21 1.24 10.21
N ASN A 88 2.10 1.98 10.32
CA ASN A 88 2.08 3.43 10.44
C ASN A 88 1.23 3.82 11.65
N ARG A 89 1.87 3.84 12.83
CA ARG A 89 1.18 4.13 14.08
C ARG A 89 0.61 5.54 14.15
N PRO A 90 1.30 6.60 13.69
CA PRO A 90 0.73 7.95 13.69
C PRO A 90 -0.62 8.02 12.98
N VAL A 91 -0.73 7.46 11.77
CA VAL A 91 -1.98 7.46 11.00
C VAL A 91 -3.03 6.54 11.67
N TYR A 92 -2.63 5.36 12.12
CA TYR A 92 -3.55 4.46 12.83
C TYR A 92 -4.14 5.11 14.09
N LEU A 93 -3.31 5.75 14.92
CA LEU A 93 -3.73 6.44 16.13
C LEU A 93 -4.60 7.65 15.81
N PHE A 94 -4.29 8.38 14.74
CA PHE A 94 -5.10 9.50 14.27
C PHE A 94 -6.53 9.03 13.93
N PHE A 95 -6.68 8.02 13.07
CA PHE A 95 -7.99 7.48 12.71
C PHE A 95 -8.71 6.84 13.89
N LYS A 96 -7.98 6.12 14.76
CA LYS A 96 -8.56 5.52 15.96
C LYS A 96 -9.17 6.60 16.87
N ARG A 97 -8.44 7.68 17.12
CA ARG A 97 -8.86 8.76 18.03
C ARG A 97 -9.94 9.66 17.45
N HIS A 98 -9.85 10.01 16.17
CA HIS A 98 -10.70 11.06 15.59
C HIS A 98 -11.87 10.53 14.77
N VAL A 99 -11.82 9.27 14.32
CA VAL A 99 -12.90 8.67 13.50
C VAL A 99 -13.53 7.50 14.22
N TYR A 100 -12.74 6.49 14.61
CA TYR A 100 -13.27 5.25 15.16
C TYR A 100 -13.93 5.42 16.53
N ILE A 101 -13.19 5.93 17.53
CA ILE A 101 -13.71 6.08 18.91
C ILE A 101 -14.96 6.98 18.95
N PRO A 102 -14.99 8.16 18.31
CA PRO A 102 -16.18 9.01 18.30
C PRO A 102 -17.39 8.35 17.61
N SER A 103 -17.17 7.57 16.55
CA SER A 103 -18.25 6.83 15.87
C SER A 103 -18.85 5.76 16.79
N VAL A 104 -18.01 5.02 17.51
CA VAL A 104 -18.46 4.03 18.50
C VAL A 104 -19.21 4.70 19.65
N GLN A 105 -18.73 5.84 20.15
CA GLN A 105 -19.40 6.62 21.21
C GLN A 105 -20.78 7.14 20.79
N ARG A 106 -21.01 7.33 19.48
CA ARG A 106 -22.32 7.68 18.91
C ARG A 106 -23.25 6.48 18.71
N GLY A 107 -22.87 5.29 19.18
CA GLY A 107 -23.69 4.08 19.10
C GLY A 107 -23.58 3.32 17.77
N MET A 108 -22.63 3.67 16.91
CA MET A 108 -22.44 2.96 15.64
C MET A 108 -21.78 1.59 15.87
N SER A 109 -22.16 0.59 15.07
CA SER A 109 -21.57 -0.75 15.20
C SER A 109 -20.08 -0.75 14.84
N PRO A 110 -19.25 -1.62 15.46
CA PRO A 110 -17.81 -1.70 15.16
C PRO A 110 -17.49 -1.97 13.69
N ALA A 111 -18.37 -2.65 12.97
CA ALA A 111 -18.22 -2.93 11.54
C ALA A 111 -18.38 -1.66 10.70
N ILE A 112 -19.41 -0.85 10.99
CA ILE A 112 -19.62 0.43 10.31
C ILE A 112 -18.49 1.40 10.64
N CYS A 113 -18.02 1.44 11.89
CA CYS A 113 -16.88 2.27 12.28
C CYS A 113 -15.59 1.89 11.53
N GLN A 114 -15.32 0.58 11.36
CA GLN A 114 -14.21 0.12 10.53
C GLN A 114 -14.39 0.54 9.07
N LEU A 115 -15.58 0.36 8.50
CA LEU A 115 -15.86 0.75 7.12
C LEU A 115 -15.65 2.25 6.89
N LEU A 116 -16.06 3.11 7.83
CA LEU A 116 -15.82 4.56 7.75
C LEU A 116 -14.34 4.91 7.75
N VAL A 117 -13.54 4.27 8.60
CA VAL A 117 -12.08 4.46 8.60
C VAL A 117 -11.47 4.02 7.28
N PHE A 118 -11.88 2.86 6.75
CA PHE A 118 -11.40 2.38 5.45
C PHE A 118 -11.82 3.29 4.30
N LEU A 119 -13.05 3.80 4.31
CA LEU A 119 -13.56 4.74 3.30
C LEU A 119 -12.76 6.05 3.32
N ALA A 120 -12.59 6.65 4.50
CA ALA A 120 -11.81 7.89 4.65
C ALA A 120 -10.34 7.67 4.22
N SER A 121 -9.75 6.54 4.61
CA SER A 121 -8.39 6.17 4.19
C SER A 121 -8.30 5.99 2.67
N ALA A 122 -9.26 5.29 2.03
CA ALA A 122 -9.28 5.04 0.59
C ALA A 122 -9.36 6.34 -0.22
N VAL A 123 -10.18 7.30 0.22
CA VAL A 123 -10.25 8.64 -0.41
C VAL A 123 -8.91 9.35 -0.31
N LEU A 124 -8.27 9.35 0.86
CA LEU A 124 -6.96 10.00 1.03
C LEU A 124 -5.87 9.35 0.17
N HIS A 125 -5.88 8.02 0.01
CA HIS A 125 -4.93 7.33 -0.87
C HIS A 125 -5.15 7.69 -2.34
N GLU A 126 -6.41 7.77 -2.79
CA GLU A 126 -6.74 8.21 -4.15
C GLU A 126 -6.28 9.65 -4.40
N VAL A 127 -6.48 10.55 -3.45
CA VAL A 127 -6.03 11.95 -3.55
C VAL A 127 -4.50 12.03 -3.58
N MET A 128 -3.83 11.26 -2.71
CA MET A 128 -2.37 11.24 -2.60
C MET A 128 -1.69 10.73 -3.86
N VAL A 129 -2.27 9.74 -4.55
CA VAL A 129 -1.70 9.18 -5.79
C VAL A 129 -2.22 9.90 -7.02
N GLY A 130 -3.52 10.21 -7.05
CA GLY A 130 -4.20 10.77 -8.21
C GLY A 130 -3.85 12.22 -8.50
N ILE A 131 -3.61 13.06 -7.49
CA ILE A 131 -3.19 14.46 -7.72
C ILE A 131 -1.80 14.51 -8.37
N PRO A 132 -0.73 13.90 -7.80
CA PRO A 132 0.60 13.97 -8.40
C PRO A 132 0.71 13.30 -9.77
N THR A 133 -0.12 12.28 -10.04
CA THR A 133 -0.17 11.61 -11.35
C THR A 133 -1.11 12.31 -12.34
N HIS A 134 -1.82 13.35 -11.92
CA HIS A 134 -2.85 14.05 -12.69
C HIS A 134 -3.94 13.09 -13.24
N ALA A 135 -4.20 12.00 -12.53
CA ALA A 135 -5.12 10.93 -12.93
C ALA A 135 -5.92 10.42 -11.72
N ILE A 136 -7.14 10.91 -11.53
CA ILE A 136 -8.06 10.42 -10.49
C ILE A 136 -8.93 9.33 -11.10
N THR A 137 -8.56 8.07 -10.93
CA THR A 137 -9.17 6.94 -11.64
C THR A 137 -9.79 5.91 -10.72
N GLY A 138 -9.58 6.04 -9.41
CA GLY A 138 -10.17 5.19 -8.39
C GLY A 138 -9.41 3.88 -8.16
N PHE A 139 -8.28 3.64 -8.83
CA PHE A 139 -7.53 2.39 -8.65
C PHE A 139 -6.97 2.25 -7.23
N ALA A 140 -6.45 3.33 -6.64
CA ALA A 140 -5.97 3.30 -5.26
C ALA A 140 -7.15 3.16 -4.28
N PHE A 141 -8.28 3.84 -4.56
CA PHE A 141 -9.51 3.68 -3.80
C PHE A 141 -10.00 2.22 -3.75
N TRP A 142 -10.17 1.59 -4.92
CA TRP A 142 -10.61 0.20 -5.02
C TRP A 142 -9.58 -0.78 -4.47
N GLY A 143 -8.28 -0.49 -4.64
CA GLY A 143 -7.20 -1.27 -4.04
C GLY A 143 -7.29 -1.31 -2.51
N MET A 144 -7.65 -0.19 -1.88
CA MET A 144 -7.88 -0.10 -0.43
C MET A 144 -9.15 -0.86 0.00
N PHE A 145 -10.23 -0.78 -0.77
CA PHE A 145 -11.45 -1.56 -0.51
C PHE A 145 -11.22 -3.07 -0.65
N GLY A 146 -10.38 -3.48 -1.60
CA GLY A 146 -9.95 -4.88 -1.75
C GLY A 146 -9.22 -5.45 -0.54
N GLN A 147 -8.69 -4.61 0.36
CA GLN A 147 -8.09 -5.06 1.61
C GLN A 147 -9.13 -5.56 2.62
N ILE A 148 -10.38 -5.09 2.59
CA ILE A 148 -11.44 -5.49 3.53
C ILE A 148 -11.73 -7.00 3.44
N PRO A 149 -12.03 -7.58 2.27
CA PRO A 149 -12.25 -9.03 2.17
C PRO A 149 -10.97 -9.82 2.49
N LEU A 150 -9.79 -9.30 2.14
CA LEU A 150 -8.51 -9.94 2.46
C LEU A 150 -8.24 -9.98 3.97
N ILE A 151 -8.64 -8.94 4.70
CA ILE A 151 -8.60 -8.91 6.17
C ILE A 151 -9.55 -9.97 6.75
N ALA A 152 -10.77 -10.06 6.23
CA ALA A 152 -11.73 -11.07 6.68
C ALA A 152 -11.20 -12.49 6.44
N PHE A 153 -10.61 -12.73 5.27
CA PHE A 153 -10.00 -14.01 4.91
C PHE A 153 -8.81 -14.38 5.81
N THR A 154 -7.85 -13.46 5.99
CA THR A 154 -6.67 -13.72 6.85
C THR A 154 -7.06 -13.92 8.32
N ARG A 155 -8.09 -13.23 8.82
CA ARG A 155 -8.65 -13.46 10.17
C ARG A 155 -9.32 -14.83 10.29
N ALA A 156 -10.10 -15.25 9.28
CA ALA A 156 -10.72 -16.57 9.28
C ALA A 156 -9.67 -17.68 9.26
N LEU A 157 -8.59 -17.49 8.51
CA LEU A 157 -7.48 -18.42 8.43
C LEU A 157 -6.71 -18.53 9.75
N GLU A 158 -6.46 -17.40 10.42
CA GLU A 158 -5.87 -17.38 11.77
C GLU A 158 -6.77 -18.12 12.79
N LYS A 159 -8.09 -17.94 12.71
CA LYS A 159 -9.04 -18.67 13.58
C LYS A 159 -9.01 -20.18 13.34
N TRP A 160 -8.79 -20.61 12.10
CA TRP A 160 -8.77 -22.02 11.72
C TRP A 160 -7.44 -22.72 12.06
N ARG A 161 -6.31 -22.08 11.78
CA ARG A 161 -4.96 -22.67 11.94
C ARG A 161 -4.24 -22.29 13.24
N GLY A 162 -4.79 -21.35 14.01
CA GLY A 162 -4.16 -20.82 15.23
C GLY A 162 -3.23 -19.63 14.96
N LYS A 163 -2.92 -18.88 16.02
CA LYS A 163 -2.15 -17.62 15.97
C LYS A 163 -0.68 -17.82 15.59
N ASP A 164 -0.12 -19.00 15.84
CA ASP A 164 1.27 -19.34 15.54
C ASP A 164 1.48 -19.73 14.06
N SER A 165 0.41 -19.75 13.27
CA SER A 165 0.50 -20.10 11.86
C SER A 165 1.14 -18.96 11.05
N ALA A 166 2.25 -19.26 10.39
CA ALA A 166 2.91 -18.34 9.45
C ALA A 166 2.08 -18.03 8.19
N LEU A 167 0.98 -18.76 7.94
CA LEU A 167 0.21 -18.66 6.71
C LEU A 167 -0.35 -17.25 6.45
N GLY A 168 -0.88 -16.58 7.47
CA GLY A 168 -1.40 -15.23 7.29
C GLY A 168 -0.29 -14.20 7.01
N ASN A 169 0.91 -14.43 7.54
CA ASN A 169 2.10 -13.65 7.20
C ASN A 169 2.56 -13.90 5.76
N THR A 170 2.57 -15.16 5.31
CA THR A 170 2.90 -15.52 3.92
C THR A 170 1.91 -14.87 2.93
N ILE A 171 0.60 -14.95 3.20
CA ILE A 171 -0.44 -14.32 2.37
C ILE A 171 -0.26 -12.81 2.32
N PHE A 172 0.07 -12.19 3.46
CA PHE A 172 0.40 -10.78 3.52
C PHE A 172 1.56 -10.44 2.56
N TRP A 173 2.70 -11.13 2.68
CA TRP A 173 3.87 -10.85 1.84
C TRP A 173 3.62 -11.11 0.36
N ILE A 174 2.91 -12.20 -0.01
CA ILE A 174 2.56 -12.47 -1.41
C ILE A 174 1.67 -11.35 -1.95
N THR A 175 0.60 -10.99 -1.23
CA THR A 175 -0.32 -9.93 -1.67
C THR A 175 0.41 -8.59 -1.76
N PHE A 176 1.22 -8.27 -0.75
CA PHE A 176 1.96 -7.03 -0.64
C PHE A 176 2.99 -6.87 -1.77
N CYS A 177 3.81 -7.89 -2.00
CA CYS A 177 4.87 -7.87 -3.00
C CYS A 177 4.33 -7.96 -4.42
N VAL A 178 3.39 -8.87 -4.68
CA VAL A 178 3.03 -9.28 -6.06
C VAL A 178 1.77 -8.61 -6.58
N VAL A 179 0.75 -8.41 -5.74
CA VAL A 179 -0.60 -8.05 -6.22
C VAL A 179 -0.96 -6.59 -5.92
N GLY A 180 -0.56 -6.06 -4.75
CA GLY A 180 -0.99 -4.74 -4.31
C GLY A 180 -0.23 -3.61 -4.99
N GLN A 181 0.99 -3.35 -4.50
CA GLN A 181 1.81 -2.21 -4.91
C GLN A 181 2.17 -2.21 -6.41
N PRO A 182 2.71 -3.29 -7.00
CA PRO A 182 3.17 -3.24 -8.40
C PRO A 182 2.02 -3.11 -9.40
N THR A 183 0.86 -3.72 -9.13
CA THR A 183 -0.31 -3.60 -10.02
C THR A 183 -0.87 -2.18 -10.01
N ILE A 184 -0.99 -1.55 -8.84
CA ILE A 184 -1.43 -0.15 -8.75
C ILE A 184 -0.43 0.77 -9.47
N ALA A 185 0.87 0.59 -9.24
CA ALA A 185 1.90 1.38 -9.90
C ALA A 185 1.85 1.27 -11.44
N LEU A 186 1.67 0.04 -11.96
CA LEU A 186 1.54 -0.22 -13.39
C LEU A 186 0.30 0.46 -13.98
N LEU A 187 -0.85 0.37 -13.30
CA LEU A 187 -2.11 0.95 -13.77
C LEU A 187 -2.09 2.48 -13.82
N TYR A 188 -1.54 3.14 -12.78
CA TYR A 188 -1.38 4.60 -12.78
C TYR A 188 -0.35 5.05 -13.82
N TYR A 189 0.76 4.31 -13.99
CA TYR A 189 1.74 4.62 -15.03
C TYR A 189 1.14 4.51 -16.43
N TYR A 190 0.34 3.47 -16.70
CA TYR A 190 -0.36 3.30 -17.97
C TYR A 190 -1.31 4.46 -18.27
N GLN A 191 -2.06 4.93 -17.27
CA GLN A 191 -2.97 6.07 -17.44
C GLN A 191 -2.24 7.39 -17.65
N TRP A 192 -1.16 7.61 -16.91
CA TRP A 192 -0.28 8.74 -17.13
C TRP A 192 0.33 8.71 -18.54
N ALA A 193 0.81 7.55 -18.98
CA ALA A 193 1.35 7.36 -20.32
C ALA A 193 0.30 7.57 -21.42
N ALA A 194 -0.93 7.09 -21.21
CA ALA A 194 -2.04 7.28 -22.14
C ALA A 194 -2.46 8.74 -22.29
N THR A 195 -2.33 9.54 -21.23
CA THR A 195 -2.61 10.99 -21.25
C THR A 195 -1.44 11.81 -21.76
N HIS A 196 -0.20 11.29 -21.67
CA HIS A 196 1.04 11.98 -22.01
C HIS A 196 1.76 11.35 -23.22
N LYS A 197 1.03 10.67 -24.14
CA LYS A 197 1.59 9.91 -25.28
C LYS A 197 2.60 10.70 -26.15
N GLY A 198 2.56 12.04 -26.15
CA GLY A 198 3.51 12.90 -26.87
C GLY A 198 4.86 13.15 -26.17
N MET A 199 5.05 12.70 -24.92
CA MET A 199 6.26 12.93 -24.11
C MET A 199 7.09 11.66 -23.85
N ILE A 200 6.63 10.50 -24.33
CA ILE A 200 7.35 9.23 -24.18
C ILE A 200 8.25 9.10 -25.42
N PRO A 201 9.59 9.11 -25.27
CA PRO A 201 10.48 8.86 -26.39
C PRO A 201 10.20 7.45 -26.96
N PRO A 202 10.35 7.29 -28.29
CA PRO A 202 10.09 6.02 -28.98
C PRO A 202 10.97 4.87 -28.46
#